data_AF-G7GE10-F1
#
_entry.id   AF-G7GE10-F1
#
_cell.length_a   1.000
_cell.length_b   1.000
_cell.length_c   1.000
_cell.angle_alpha   90.00
_cell.angle_beta   90.00
_cell.angle_gamma   90.00
#
_symmetry.space_group_name_H-M   'P 1'
#
loop_
_entity.id
_entity.type
_entity.pdbx_description
1 polymer ?
#
loop_
_entity_poly.entity_id
_entity_poly.type
_entity_poly.pdbx_seq_one_letter_code
_entity_poly.pdbx_strand_id
1 'polypeptide(L)'
;MVDQAKRDDLLPKINTLPRYQVLAWMNFIASEIHKAYSPFFHESYGEQTKALFTEILKQHYAWIDQQLTWQLYLTGNELSIADIYLFVVTRWAGFIGLELTHFKYLTSFMQRVANRKTVQDAIMAETK
;
A
#
# COMPACT_ATOMS: atom_id res chain seq x y z
N MET A 1 18.35 6.79 2.34
CA MET A 1 17.02 7.36 2.70
C MET A 1 16.59 8.35 1.62
N VAL A 2 15.29 8.61 1.41
CA VAL A 2 14.79 9.46 0.30
C VAL A 2 15.33 10.88 0.36
N ASP A 3 15.37 11.50 1.55
CA ASP A 3 15.93 12.84 1.74
C ASP A 3 17.45 12.87 1.43
N GLN A 4 18.20 11.82 1.81
CA GLN A 4 19.64 11.71 1.49
C GLN A 4 19.88 11.59 -0.02
N ALA A 5 18.98 10.91 -0.73
CA ALA A 5 19.02 10.75 -2.18
C ALA A 5 18.46 11.96 -2.94
N LYS A 6 17.97 13.00 -2.24
CA LYS A 6 17.35 14.21 -2.81
C LYS A 6 16.23 13.90 -3.80
N ARG A 7 15.42 12.88 -3.49
CA ARG A 7 14.30 12.41 -4.32
C ARG A 7 13.02 13.14 -3.95
N ASP A 8 13.02 14.44 -4.22
CA ASP A 8 11.86 15.34 -3.99
C ASP A 8 10.62 14.92 -4.80
N ASP A 9 10.81 14.10 -5.84
CA ASP A 9 9.75 13.47 -6.64
C ASP A 9 9.01 12.33 -5.90
N LEU A 10 9.64 11.70 -4.91
CA LEU A 10 9.04 10.60 -4.14
C LEU A 10 8.55 11.03 -2.75
N LEU A 11 9.10 12.11 -2.22
CA LEU A 11 8.69 12.69 -0.96
C LEU A 11 8.88 14.21 -1.03
N PRO A 12 7.80 15.00 -0.93
CA PRO A 12 7.91 16.45 -1.03
C PRO A 12 8.81 17.06 0.04
N LYS A 13 9.23 18.30 -0.18
CA LYS A 13 10.18 19.02 0.68
C LYS A 13 9.66 19.16 2.11
N ILE A 14 10.60 19.19 3.06
CA ILE A 14 10.34 19.43 4.48
C ILE A 14 9.57 20.75 4.66
N ASN A 15 8.66 20.78 5.65
CA ASN A 15 7.80 21.93 5.97
C ASN A 15 6.81 22.33 4.85
N THR A 16 6.39 21.38 4.02
CA THR A 16 5.33 21.59 3.02
C THR A 16 4.12 20.72 3.32
N LEU A 17 2.91 21.23 3.07
CA LEU A 17 1.67 20.47 3.26
C LEU A 17 1.65 19.14 2.48
N PRO A 18 2.09 19.06 1.21
CA PRO A 18 2.14 17.80 0.47
C PRO A 18 3.00 16.73 1.14
N ARG A 19 4.11 17.12 1.79
CA ARG A 19 4.95 16.15 2.52
C ARG A 19 4.16 15.52 3.67
N TYR A 20 3.44 16.34 4.44
CA TYR A 20 2.64 15.83 5.55
C TYR A 20 1.48 14.95 5.09
N GLN A 21 0.91 15.19 3.90
CA GLN A 21 -0.08 14.30 3.30
C GLN A 21 0.51 12.92 2.97
N VAL A 22 1.71 12.88 2.35
CA VAL A 22 2.42 11.61 2.10
C VAL A 22 2.74 10.89 3.41
N LEU A 23 3.22 11.62 4.43
CA LEU A 23 3.52 11.04 5.74
C LEU A 23 2.27 10.56 6.48
N ALA A 24 1.13 11.23 6.33
CA ALA A 24 -0.15 10.77 6.88
C ALA A 24 -0.57 9.43 6.26
N TRP A 25 -0.43 9.28 4.94
CA TRP A 25 -0.64 8.00 4.26
C TRP A 25 0.35 6.93 4.71
N MET A 26 1.64 7.26 4.84
CA MET A 26 2.64 6.32 5.38
C MET A 26 2.25 5.83 6.78
N ASN A 27 1.77 6.72 7.64
CA ASN A 27 1.30 6.38 8.98
C ASN A 27 0.07 5.46 8.91
N PHE A 28 -0.94 5.81 8.13
CA PHE A 28 -2.13 4.99 7.93
C PHE A 28 -1.80 3.58 7.39
N ILE A 29 -0.93 3.48 6.39
CA ILE A 29 -0.51 2.19 5.84
C ILE A 29 0.22 1.36 6.90
N ALA A 30 1.07 2.00 7.71
CA ALA A 30 1.79 1.33 8.78
C ALA A 30 0.87 0.85 9.90
N SER A 31 -0.07 1.68 10.36
CA SER A 31 -0.90 1.40 11.54
C SER A 31 -2.15 0.59 11.24
N GLU A 32 -2.78 0.80 10.09
CA GLU A 32 -4.07 0.19 9.75
C GLU A 32 -3.89 -0.99 8.79
N ILE A 33 -3.12 -0.82 7.71
CA ILE A 33 -3.01 -1.85 6.68
C ILE A 33 -2.00 -2.93 7.08
N HIS A 34 -0.73 -2.54 7.29
CA HIS A 34 0.33 -3.48 7.62
C HIS A 34 0.00 -4.25 8.91
N LYS A 35 -0.43 -3.55 9.97
CA LYS A 35 -0.78 -4.24 11.22
C LYS A 35 -1.97 -5.18 11.08
N ALA A 36 -2.95 -4.87 10.22
CA ALA A 36 -4.06 -5.77 9.99
C ALA A 36 -3.65 -7.11 9.34
N TYR A 37 -2.47 -7.18 8.71
CA TYR A 37 -1.91 -8.44 8.23
C TYR A 37 -1.22 -9.29 9.31
N SER A 38 -0.90 -8.72 10.48
CA SER A 38 -0.13 -9.40 11.53
C SER A 38 -0.72 -10.77 11.92
N PRO A 39 -2.04 -10.94 12.12
CA PRO A 39 -2.60 -12.24 12.51
C PRO A 39 -2.44 -13.37 11.49
N PHE A 40 -2.17 -13.04 10.22
CA PHE A 40 -2.01 -14.03 9.16
C PHE A 40 -0.59 -14.60 9.08
N PHE A 41 0.40 -13.89 9.65
CA PHE A 41 1.81 -14.29 9.64
C PHE A 41 2.30 -14.87 10.98
N HIS A 42 1.38 -15.07 11.93
CA HIS A 42 1.67 -15.64 13.24
C HIS A 42 0.72 -16.82 13.53
N GLU A 43 1.30 -18.00 13.73
CA GLU A 43 0.56 -19.24 13.96
C GLU A 43 -0.26 -19.23 15.27
N SER A 44 0.08 -18.33 16.21
CA SER A 44 -0.62 -18.19 17.49
C SER A 44 -2.05 -17.67 17.38
N TYR A 45 -2.45 -17.09 16.24
CA TYR A 45 -3.80 -16.57 16.05
C TYR A 45 -4.73 -17.62 15.47
N GLY A 46 -5.86 -17.84 16.14
CA GLY A 46 -6.92 -18.73 15.69
C GLY A 46 -7.69 -18.20 14.49
N GLU A 47 -8.49 -19.07 13.87
CA GLU A 47 -9.29 -18.76 12.67
C GLU A 47 -10.26 -17.59 12.89
N GLN A 48 -10.87 -17.48 14.08
CA GLN A 48 -11.80 -16.40 14.39
C GLN A 48 -11.12 -15.02 14.31
N THR A 49 -9.88 -14.90 14.79
CA THR A 49 -9.12 -13.64 14.68
C THR A 49 -8.78 -13.35 13.24
N LYS A 50 -8.34 -14.35 12.47
CA LYS A 50 -8.05 -14.19 11.04
C LYS A 50 -9.30 -13.75 10.26
N ALA A 51 -10.47 -14.32 10.56
CA ALA A 51 -11.73 -13.91 9.96
C ALA A 51 -12.10 -12.46 10.28
N LEU A 52 -11.94 -12.02 11.53
CA LEU A 52 -12.17 -10.62 11.93
C LEU A 52 -11.25 -9.67 11.14
N PHE A 53 -9.96 -9.99 11.05
CA PHE A 53 -8.99 -9.14 10.37
C PHE A 53 -9.14 -9.16 8.84
N THR A 54 -9.67 -10.23 8.26
CA THR A 54 -10.10 -10.26 6.85
C THR A 54 -11.16 -9.19 6.59
N GLU A 55 -12.17 -9.07 7.45
CA GLU A 55 -13.21 -8.04 7.29
C GLU A 55 -12.67 -6.62 7.53
N ILE A 56 -11.76 -6.44 8.49
CA ILE A 56 -11.06 -5.16 8.70
C ILE A 56 -10.27 -4.74 7.45
N LEU A 57 -9.49 -5.67 6.87
CA LEU A 57 -8.74 -5.40 5.64
C LEU A 57 -9.68 -5.01 4.49
N LYS A 58 -10.80 -5.72 4.29
CA LYS A 58 -11.79 -5.37 3.27
C LYS A 58 -12.34 -3.95 3.45
N GLN A 59 -12.67 -3.56 4.68
CA GLN A 59 -13.16 -2.21 4.97
C GLN A 59 -12.12 -1.14 4.64
N HIS A 60 -10.86 -1.34 5.03
CA HIS A 60 -9.80 -0.41 4.69
C HIS A 60 -9.54 -0.33 3.19
N TYR A 61 -9.53 -1.46 2.48
CA TYR A 61 -9.35 -1.46 1.02
C TYR A 61 -10.52 -0.82 0.29
N ALA A 62 -11.76 -1.00 0.76
CA ALA A 62 -12.91 -0.28 0.23
C ALA A 62 -12.76 1.24 0.39
N TRP A 63 -12.26 1.70 1.54
CA TRP A 63 -11.98 3.12 1.76
C TRP A 63 -10.85 3.64 0.87
N ILE A 64 -9.76 2.90 0.72
CA ILE A 64 -8.64 3.23 -0.19
C ILE A 64 -9.13 3.32 -1.64
N ASP A 65 -9.94 2.36 -2.09
CA ASP A 65 -10.51 2.35 -3.44
C ASP A 65 -11.30 3.64 -3.72
N GLN A 66 -12.08 4.11 -2.74
CA GLN A 66 -12.77 5.40 -2.83
C GLN A 66 -11.80 6.59 -2.92
N GLN A 67 -10.69 6.59 -2.18
CA GLN A 67 -9.69 7.65 -2.27
C GLN A 67 -8.99 7.69 -3.64
N LEU A 68 -8.95 6.58 -4.36
CA LEU A 68 -8.30 6.45 -5.68
C LEU A 68 -9.25 6.77 -6.86
N THR A 69 -10.50 7.15 -6.58
CA THR A 69 -11.51 7.44 -7.62
C THR A 69 -11.12 8.61 -8.54
N TRP A 70 -10.43 9.63 -8.00
CA TRP A 70 -10.14 10.89 -8.70
C TRP A 70 -8.65 11.16 -8.94
N GLN A 71 -7.78 10.22 -8.54
CA GLN A 71 -6.33 10.41 -8.57
C GLN A 71 -5.61 9.12 -8.94
N LEU A 72 -4.44 9.24 -9.56
CA LEU A 72 -3.67 8.08 -10.04
C LEU A 72 -2.93 7.35 -8.91
N TYR A 73 -2.57 8.08 -7.86
CA TYR A 73 -1.81 7.69 -6.68
C TYR A 73 -2.44 8.32 -5.43
N LEU A 74 -2.00 7.93 -4.23
CA LEU A 74 -2.62 8.29 -2.95
C LEU A 74 -2.63 9.79 -2.64
N THR A 75 -1.69 10.55 -3.22
CA THR A 75 -1.55 11.99 -3.00
C THR A 75 -1.59 12.80 -4.30
N GLY A 76 -2.12 12.23 -5.37
CA GLY A 76 -2.33 12.93 -6.65
C GLY A 76 -1.88 12.13 -7.87
N ASN A 77 -1.18 12.79 -8.78
CA ASN A 77 -0.79 12.22 -10.08
C ASN A 77 0.66 11.73 -10.14
N GLU A 78 1.44 11.96 -9.08
CA GLU A 78 2.83 11.54 -8.97
C GLU A 78 2.98 10.42 -7.95
N LEU A 79 3.90 9.49 -8.23
CA LEU A 79 4.21 8.37 -7.34
C LEU A 79 4.99 8.89 -6.14
N SER A 80 4.56 8.54 -4.94
CA SER A 80 5.26 8.81 -3.69
C SER A 80 5.73 7.52 -2.99
N ILE A 81 6.49 7.68 -1.92
CA ILE A 81 6.85 6.54 -1.05
C ILE A 81 5.63 5.83 -0.43
N ALA A 82 4.52 6.53 -0.23
CA ALA A 82 3.31 5.94 0.31
C ALA A 82 2.71 4.92 -0.67
N ASP A 83 2.76 5.21 -1.96
CA ASP A 83 2.25 4.33 -3.01
C ASP A 83 3.07 3.04 -3.10
N ILE A 84 4.39 3.16 -2.99
CA ILE A 84 5.31 2.02 -2.96
C ILE A 84 5.01 1.15 -1.74
N TYR A 85 4.81 1.75 -0.57
CA TYR A 85 4.53 1.00 0.64
C TYR A 85 3.17 0.28 0.56
N LEU A 86 2.12 0.99 0.14
CA LEU A 86 0.79 0.40 -0.06
C LEU A 86 0.85 -0.76 -1.06
N PHE A 87 1.56 -0.60 -2.17
CA PHE A 87 1.73 -1.65 -3.16
C PHE A 87 2.34 -2.91 -2.55
N VAL A 88 3.43 -2.78 -1.78
CA VAL A 88 4.11 -3.93 -1.17
C VAL A 88 3.20 -4.66 -0.20
N VAL A 89 2.55 -3.96 0.73
CA VAL A 89 1.68 -4.62 1.74
C VAL A 89 0.43 -5.24 1.10
N THR A 90 -0.11 -4.62 0.05
CA THR A 90 -1.31 -5.13 -0.64
C THR A 90 -1.04 -6.42 -1.40
N ARG A 91 0.20 -6.68 -1.83
CA ARG A 91 0.56 -7.98 -2.42
C ARG A 91 0.37 -9.14 -1.44
N TRP A 92 0.38 -8.89 -0.13
CA TRP A 92 0.15 -9.93 0.86
C TRP A 92 -1.27 -10.50 0.85
N ALA A 93 -2.23 -9.76 0.29
CA ALA A 93 -3.58 -10.27 0.05
C ALA A 93 -3.55 -11.60 -0.73
N GLY A 94 -2.66 -11.72 -1.72
CA GLY A 94 -2.51 -12.95 -2.51
C GLY A 94 -2.01 -14.16 -1.69
N PHE A 95 -1.12 -13.95 -0.71
CA PHE A 95 -0.61 -15.03 0.13
C PHE A 95 -1.64 -15.57 1.11
N ILE A 96 -2.63 -14.75 1.49
CA ILE A 96 -3.67 -15.11 2.46
C ILE A 96 -5.01 -15.45 1.79
N GLY A 97 -5.09 -15.43 0.45
CA GLY A 97 -6.32 -15.67 -0.30
C GLY A 97 -7.37 -14.56 -0.18
N LEU A 98 -6.97 -13.34 0.17
CA LEU A 98 -7.87 -12.19 0.23
C LEU A 98 -8.13 -11.65 -1.18
N GLU A 99 -9.39 -11.73 -1.60
CA GLU A 99 -9.87 -11.28 -2.90
C GLU A 99 -10.10 -9.76 -2.89
N LEU A 100 -9.44 -9.03 -3.80
CA LEU A 100 -9.50 -7.56 -3.90
C LEU A 100 -9.86 -7.04 -5.31
N THR A 101 -10.11 -7.92 -6.28
CA THR A 101 -10.31 -7.55 -7.69
C THR A 101 -11.60 -6.78 -7.93
N HIS A 102 -12.56 -6.86 -7.00
CA HIS A 102 -13.78 -6.05 -7.04
C HIS A 102 -13.53 -4.56 -6.74
N PHE A 103 -12.39 -4.20 -6.15
CA PHE A 103 -11.95 -2.82 -5.96
C PHE A 103 -11.26 -2.31 -7.24
N LYS A 104 -12.05 -1.67 -8.10
CA LYS A 104 -11.63 -1.25 -9.45
C LYS A 104 -10.45 -0.28 -9.45
N TYR A 105 -10.49 0.74 -8.61
CA TYR A 105 -9.48 1.80 -8.58
C TYR A 105 -8.20 1.32 -7.90
N LEU A 106 -8.34 0.53 -6.83
CA LEU A 106 -7.22 -0.16 -6.18
C LEU A 106 -6.53 -1.12 -7.16
N THR A 107 -7.29 -1.93 -7.90
CA THR A 107 -6.73 -2.86 -8.90
C THR A 107 -5.97 -2.10 -9.98
N SER A 108 -6.55 -1.00 -10.49
CA SER A 108 -5.91 -0.13 -11.47
C SER A 108 -4.62 0.51 -10.94
N PHE A 109 -4.62 0.94 -9.67
CA PHE A 109 -3.45 1.45 -8.96
C PHE A 109 -2.35 0.38 -8.85
N MET A 110 -2.70 -0.83 -8.40
CA MET A 110 -1.76 -1.94 -8.25
C MET A 110 -1.10 -2.32 -9.58
N GLN A 111 -1.87 -2.37 -10.66
CA GLN A 111 -1.35 -2.63 -12.01
C GLN A 111 -0.40 -1.51 -12.46
N ARG A 112 -0.74 -0.25 -12.21
CA ARG A 112 0.09 0.91 -12.56
C ARG A 112 1.44 0.86 -11.87
N VAL A 113 1.47 0.56 -10.57
CA VAL A 113 2.72 0.44 -9.81
C VAL A 113 3.52 -0.80 -10.24
N ALA A 114 2.86 -1.94 -10.46
CA ALA A 114 3.50 -3.18 -10.91
C ALA A 114 4.18 -3.06 -12.28
N ASN A 115 3.63 -2.24 -13.19
CA ASN A 115 4.18 -2.04 -14.54
C ASN A 115 5.41 -1.13 -14.58
N ARG A 116 5.86 -0.59 -13.44
CA ARG A 116 7.08 0.22 -13.39
C ARG A 116 8.31 -0.69 -13.45
N LYS A 117 9.24 -0.40 -14.36
CA LYS A 117 10.47 -1.18 -14.52
C LYS A 117 11.25 -1.37 -13.21
N THR A 118 11.41 -0.32 -12.41
CA THR A 118 12.12 -0.41 -11.12
C THR A 118 11.42 -1.34 -10.12
N VAL A 119 10.09 -1.46 -10.18
CA VAL A 119 9.31 -2.38 -9.33
C VAL A 119 9.49 -3.81 -9.82
N GLN A 120 9.42 -4.03 -11.14
CA GLN A 120 9.66 -5.36 -11.73
C GLN A 120 11.09 -5.86 -11.43
N ASP A 121 12.09 -5.01 -11.62
CA ASP A 121 13.50 -5.32 -11.34
C ASP A 121 13.69 -5.70 -9.86
N ALA A 122 13.05 -4.99 -8.93
CA ALA A 122 13.08 -5.31 -7.50
C ALA A 122 12.39 -6.65 -7.19
N ILE A 123 11.19 -6.90 -7.74
CA ILE A 123 10.49 -8.18 -7.55
C ILE A 123 11.33 -9.35 -8.08
N MET A 124 11.96 -9.19 -9.24
CA MET A 124 12.83 -10.21 -9.82
C MET A 124 14.07 -10.49 -8.96
N ALA A 125 14.64 -9.47 -8.31
CA ALA A 125 15.79 -9.63 -7.42
C ALA A 125 15.45 -10.42 -6.14
N GLU A 126 14.23 -10.26 -5.62
CA GLU A 126 13.74 -10.93 -4.40
C GLU A 126 13.15 -12.34 -4.67
N THR A 127 13.00 -12.75 -5.94
CA THR A 127 12.49 -14.08 -6.32
C THR A 127 13.62 -15.12 -6.46
N LYS A 128 14.85 -14.77 -6.05
CA LYS A 128 16.00 -15.67 -5.97
C LYS A 128 16.06 -16.40 -4.64
#